data_AF-A0A399IK40-F1
#
_entry.id   AF-A0A399IK40-F1
#
_cell.length_a   1.000
_cell.length_b   1.000
_cell.length_c   1.000
_cell.angle_alpha   90.00
_cell.angle_beta   90.00
_cell.angle_gamma   90.00
#
_symmetry.space_group_name_H-M   'P 1'
#
loop_
_entity.id
_entity.type
_entity.pdbx_description
1 polymer ?
#
loop_
_entity_poly.entity_id
_entity_poly.type
_entity_poly.pdbx_seq_one_letter_code
_entity_poly.pdbx_strand_id
1 'polypeptide(L)' 'MTKHGLLPEGDDLRRAIKWVSGNLQEDPDQPVQPLVQEAVFKFDLSPRDAEFLIHFYSKAKEEG' A
#
# COMPACT_ATOMS: atom_id res chain seq x y z
N MET A 1 35.05 3.97 1.46
CA MET A 1 33.88 4.20 0.58
C MET A 1 32.96 2.98 0.71
N THR A 2 32.02 3.01 1.64
CA THR A 2 31.05 1.92 1.78
C THR A 2 29.67 2.54 1.70
N LYS A 3 29.19 2.69 0.46
CA LYS A 3 27.80 3.02 0.17
C LYS A 3 26.99 1.80 0.63
N HIS A 4 26.66 1.73 1.92
CA HIS A 4 25.60 0.87 2.41
C HIS A 4 24.35 1.33 1.68
N GLY A 5 23.96 0.57 0.65
CA GLY A 5 22.76 0.82 -0.12
C GLY A 5 21.60 0.83 0.86
N LEU A 6 21.12 2.03 1.16
CA LEU A 6 19.83 2.31 1.76
C LEU A 6 18.76 1.80 0.80
N LEU A 7 18.55 0.49 0.74
CA LEU A 7 17.24 -0.04 0.40
C LEU A 7 16.61 -0.28 1.76
N PRO A 8 15.87 0.71 2.31
CA PRO A 8 15.26 0.52 3.61
C PRO A 8 14.21 -0.58 3.44
N GLU A 9 14.44 -1.72 4.07
CA GLU A 9 13.47 -2.79 4.25
C GLU A 9 12.11 -2.13 4.59
N GLY A 10 11.13 -2.23 3.69
CA GLY A 10 9.82 -1.56 3.81
C GLY A 10 9.54 -0.37 2.86
N ASP A 11 10.38 -0.09 1.87
CA ASP A 11 10.06 0.94 0.86
C ASP A 11 8.92 0.57 -0.08
N ASP A 12 8.73 -0.71 -0.37
CA ASP A 12 7.63 -1.18 -1.23
C ASP A 12 6.27 -0.95 -0.57
N LEU A 13 6.14 -1.25 0.73
CA LEU A 13 4.91 -0.98 1.48
C LEU A 13 4.57 0.52 1.49
N ARG A 14 5.56 1.39 1.74
CA ARG A 14 5.34 2.85 1.70
C ARG A 14 4.94 3.34 0.32
N ARG A 15 5.53 2.78 -0.74
CA ARG A 15 5.17 3.09 -2.12
C ARG A 15 3.76 2.62 -2.45
N ALA A 16 3.37 1.44 -1.98
CA ALA A 16 2.01 0.91 -2.11
C ALA A 16 0.97 1.80 -1.43
N ILE A 17 1.20 2.22 -0.18
CA ILE A 17 0.31 3.14 0.54
C ILE A 17 0.16 4.46 -0.22
N LYS A 18 1.28 5.07 -0.64
CA LYS A 18 1.22 6.33 -1.42
C LYS A 18 0.45 6.17 -2.72
N TRP A 19 0.63 5.06 -3.41
CA TRP A 19 -0.07 4.77 -4.65
C TRP A 19 -1.58 4.60 -4.43
N VAL A 20 -1.99 3.78 -3.45
CA VAL A 20 -3.43 3.60 -3.12
C VAL A 20 -4.06 4.93 -2.70
N SER A 21 -3.41 5.69 -1.82
CA SER A 21 -3.91 6.99 -1.40
C SER A 21 -4.00 8.01 -2.55
N GLY A 22 -3.05 8.00 -3.48
CA GLY A 22 -3.12 8.85 -4.68
C GLY A 22 -4.33 8.51 -5.55
N ASN A 23 -4.57 7.23 -5.80
CA ASN A 23 -5.75 6.80 -6.56
C ASN A 23 -7.05 7.24 -5.86
N LEU A 24 -7.16 7.04 -4.54
CA LEU A 24 -8.33 7.47 -3.77
C LEU A 24 -8.53 8.99 -3.75
N GLN A 25 -7.46 9.77 -3.91
CA GLN A 25 -7.58 11.22 -4.06
C GLN A 25 -8.08 11.62 -5.45
N GLU A 26 -7.72 10.85 -6.48
CA GLU A 26 -8.20 11.08 -7.86
C GLU A 26 -9.66 10.64 -8.04
N ASP A 27 -10.03 9.49 -7.47
CA ASP A 27 -11.40 8.99 -7.45
C ASP A 27 -11.75 8.47 -6.04
N PRO A 28 -12.42 9.30 -5.21
CA PRO A 28 -12.78 8.94 -3.84
C PRO A 28 -13.97 7.97 -3.75
N ASP A 29 -14.76 7.83 -4.82
CA ASP A 29 -15.93 6.93 -4.86
C ASP A 29 -15.54 5.50 -5.26
N GLN A 30 -14.32 5.30 -5.78
CA GLN A 30 -13.85 4.00 -6.21
C GLN A 30 -13.64 3.02 -5.04
N PRO A 31 -13.77 1.70 -5.30
CA PRO A 31 -13.54 0.70 -4.27
C PRO A 31 -12.04 0.59 -3.93
N VAL A 32 -11.72 0.71 -2.64
CA VAL A 32 -10.35 0.61 -2.11
C VAL A 32 -9.79 -0.81 -2.23
N GLN A 33 -10.63 -1.84 -2.12
CA GLN A 33 -10.21 -3.25 -2.11
C GLN A 33 -9.46 -3.67 -3.39
N PRO A 34 -9.95 -3.37 -4.61
CA PRO A 34 -9.21 -3.58 -5.86
C PRO A 34 -7.88 -2.85 -5.91
N LEU A 35 -7.80 -1.60 -5.46
CA LEU A 35 -6.55 -0.84 -5.43
C LEU A 35 -5.52 -1.49 -4.51
N VAL A 36 -5.94 -1.94 -3.33
CA VAL A 36 -5.04 -2.62 -2.40
C VAL A 36 -4.52 -3.92 -3.01
N GLN A 37 -5.38 -4.72 -3.64
CA GLN A 37 -4.97 -5.94 -4.36
C GLN A 37 -3.97 -5.60 -5.46
N GLU A 38 -4.24 -4.59 -6.28
CA GLU A 38 -3.33 -4.15 -7.33
C GLU A 38 -1.99 -3.69 -6.77
N ALA A 39 -1.98 -2.94 -5.68
CA ALA A 39 -0.76 -2.48 -5.02
C ALA A 39 0.08 -3.66 -4.49
N VAL A 40 -0.54 -4.71 -3.95
CA VAL A 40 0.17 -5.92 -3.50
C VAL A 40 0.95 -6.56 -4.65
N PHE A 41 0.32 -6.73 -5.81
CA PHE A 41 0.99 -7.30 -6.99
C PHE A 41 2.00 -6.33 -7.62
N LYS A 42 1.67 -5.03 -7.67
CA LYS A 42 2.48 -3.99 -8.31
C LYS A 42 3.81 -3.75 -7.60
N PHE A 43 3.79 -3.83 -6.27
CA PHE A 43 4.97 -3.59 -5.43
C PHE A 43 5.59 -4.88 -4.88
N ASP A 44 5.12 -6.05 -5.35
CA ASP A 44 5.60 -7.37 -4.93
C ASP A 44 5.65 -7.49 -3.39
N LEU A 45 4.54 -7.11 -2.75
CA LEU A 45 4.48 -7.06 -1.29
C LEU A 45 4.53 -8.47 -0.70
N SER A 46 5.30 -8.62 0.38
CA SER A 46 5.30 -9.86 1.15
C SER A 46 3.89 -10.13 1.73
N PRO A 47 3.53 -11.40 2.03
CA PRO A 47 2.23 -11.70 2.63
C PRO A 47 1.94 -10.88 3.89
N ARG A 48 2.97 -10.61 4.70
CA ARG A 48 2.88 -9.76 5.89
C ARG A 48 2.51 -8.32 5.54
N ASP A 49 3.15 -7.73 4.53
CA ASP A 49 2.91 -6.35 4.12
C ASP A 49 1.55 -6.21 3.42
N ALA A 50 1.15 -7.22 2.65
CA ALA A 50 -0.16 -7.29 2.03
C ALA A 50 -1.28 -7.32 3.08
N GLU A 51 -1.16 -8.18 4.10
CA GLU A 51 -2.10 -8.23 5.22
C GLU A 51 -2.20 -6.89 5.96
N PHE A 52 -1.06 -6.23 6.19
CA PHE A 52 -1.03 -4.90 6.79
C PHE A 52 -1.77 -3.88 5.92
N LEU A 53 -1.49 -3.85 4.61
CA LEU A 53 -2.11 -2.91 3.68
C LEU A 53 -3.64 -3.12 3.60
N ILE A 54 -4.09 -4.37 3.56
CA ILE A 54 -5.51 -4.74 3.57
C ILE A 54 -6.18 -4.27 4.86
N HIS A 55 -5.60 -4.55 6.03
CA HIS A 55 -6.17 -4.10 7.31
C HIS A 55 -6.18 -2.58 7.45
N PHE A 56 -5.11 -1.91 7.01
CA PHE A 56 -4.98 -0.46 7.08
C PHE A 56 -6.12 0.25 6.35
N TYR A 57 -6.47 -0.22 5.15
CA TYR A 57 -7.53 0.37 4.34
C TYR A 57 -8.92 -0.22 4.61
N SER A 58 -9.04 -1.44 5.16
CA SER A 58 -10.34 -2.02 5.55
C SER A 58 -10.94 -1.33 6.77
N LYS A 59 -10.11 -0.96 7.77
CA LYS A 59 -10.59 -0.23 8.96
C LYS A 59 -11.12 1.16 8.65
N ALA A 60 -10.67 1.79 7.56
CA ALA A 60 -11.15 3.11 7.15
C ALA A 60 -12.64 3.12 6.73
N LYS A 61 -13.27 1.96 6.51
CA LYS A 61 -14.71 1.85 6.15
C LYS A 61 -15.64 1.43 7.29
N GLU A 62 -15.13 0.98 8.44
CA GLU A 62 -15.99 0.48 9.54
C GLU A 62 -16.38 1.55 10.57
N GLU A 63 -15.81 2.76 10.50
CA GLU A 63 -16.14 3.89 11.40
C GLU A 63 -17.00 4.99 10.75
N GLY A 64 -17.65 4.70 9.62
CA GLY A 64 -18.53 5.62 8.88
C GLY A 64 -20.02 5.33 9.03
#